data_AF-A0A450YI27-F1
#
_entry.id   AF-A0A450YI27-F1
#
_cell.length_a   1.000
_cell.length_b   1.000
_cell.length_c   1.000
_cell.angle_alpha   90.00
_cell.angle_beta   90.00
_cell.angle_gamma   90.00
#
_symmetry.space_group_name_H-M   'P 1'
#
loop_
_entity.id
_entity.type
_entity.pdbx_description
1 polymer ?
#
loop_
_entity_poly.entity_id
_entity_poly.type
_entity_poly.pdbx_seq_one_letter_code
_entity_poly.pdbx_strand_id
1 'polypeptide(L)'
;MKERVLFIGDLQRGNQLGNAYKIFLLFSPVFREIGIKCETRYSHINLLRDPTDWLEIWRSSLRQRNDEYLEELELTANTAIVGFELPDEDLAYLNKKNISWVNLSIHPFRFLNDLHFEVNASFDFNREDIQASLGEIELCANMLRIKYSFPTVSKRYHTLAIFGQEPFDKSVYFDGKFMLLDEYIDKLDVLAKEHDEVIYKHHPYQTDEAIDKLIFDRYSAKPPIDNNPYRLMLSGEVSTVCAISSSIISEASAFGLRAEYLEPRAKRFSSPVNYRQLLDNQDFWVRGLLSHNEPVEWKALSGSVPEQLLRESFAYWGFRTPQIELSEHVSTTITTLLQQVEASTQRTESRLSERTTEAESRAAAAEARVTDLLNSASWRITAPLRWGKSLLVRASSLPDAAKHRAKMPIRSLALYVGGRPALRKAALAVLDRFPGLKYRLMGIVYGSLATPGVHREKVPTDLADLSPHARRIHGDLKAAVERRQKGGD
;
A
#
# COMPACT_ATOMS: atom_id res chain seq x y z
N MET A 1 -32.41 -36.63 -24.16
CA MET A 1 -31.26 -36.08 -23.43
C MET A 1 -30.65 -34.97 -24.27
N LYS A 2 -30.34 -33.83 -23.66
CA LYS A 2 -29.63 -32.74 -24.36
C LYS A 2 -28.21 -33.20 -24.68
N GLU A 3 -27.68 -32.80 -25.83
CA GLU A 3 -26.35 -33.24 -26.31
C GLU A 3 -25.28 -32.16 -26.07
N ARG A 4 -25.72 -30.91 -25.84
CA ARG A 4 -24.86 -29.74 -25.69
C ARG A 4 -25.37 -28.83 -24.58
N VAL A 5 -24.48 -28.39 -23.71
CA VAL A 5 -24.71 -27.33 -22.72
C VAL A 5 -23.89 -26.10 -23.09
N LEU A 6 -24.56 -24.96 -23.26
CA LEU A 6 -23.92 -23.67 -23.49
C LEU A 6 -23.91 -22.85 -22.21
N PHE A 7 -22.76 -22.23 -21.93
CA PHE A 7 -22.55 -21.34 -20.81
C PHE A 7 -22.47 -19.90 -21.31
N ILE A 8 -23.33 -19.04 -20.78
CA ILE A 8 -23.45 -17.64 -21.19
C ILE A 8 -23.64 -16.73 -19.97
N GLY A 9 -23.25 -15.46 -20.11
CA GLY A 9 -23.69 -14.39 -19.20
C GLY A 9 -24.79 -13.56 -19.86
N ASP A 10 -25.18 -12.46 -19.24
CA ASP A 10 -25.98 -11.41 -19.91
C ASP A 10 -25.20 -10.92 -21.14
N LEU A 11 -25.65 -11.30 -22.35
CA LEU A 11 -24.94 -11.08 -23.61
C LEU A 11 -24.85 -9.59 -24.00
N GLN A 12 -25.56 -8.70 -23.31
CA GLN A 12 -25.56 -7.27 -23.60
C GLN A 12 -24.95 -6.44 -22.48
N ARG A 13 -24.42 -7.08 -21.44
CA ARG A 13 -23.72 -6.43 -20.33
C ARG A 13 -22.21 -6.62 -20.42
N GLY A 14 -21.47 -5.54 -20.24
CA GLY A 14 -20.01 -5.59 -20.16
C GLY A 14 -19.52 -6.35 -18.92
N ASN A 15 -18.25 -6.74 -18.94
CA ASN A 15 -17.58 -7.45 -17.86
C ASN A 15 -18.25 -8.77 -17.41
N GLN A 16 -19.06 -9.41 -18.26
CA GLN A 16 -19.73 -10.68 -17.95
C GLN A 16 -18.91 -11.92 -18.33
N LEU A 17 -17.91 -11.79 -19.22
CA LEU A 17 -17.09 -12.92 -19.68
C LEU A 17 -16.47 -13.69 -18.51
N GLY A 18 -15.86 -12.95 -17.56
CA GLY A 18 -15.19 -13.57 -16.42
C GLY A 18 -16.13 -14.38 -15.53
N ASN A 19 -17.36 -13.90 -15.32
CA ASN A 19 -18.34 -14.57 -14.48
C ASN A 19 -18.92 -15.81 -15.18
N ALA A 20 -19.33 -15.68 -16.45
CA ALA A 20 -19.81 -16.81 -17.24
C ALA A 20 -18.75 -17.91 -17.39
N TYR A 21 -17.47 -17.54 -17.58
CA TYR A 21 -16.39 -18.50 -17.65
C TYR A 21 -16.14 -19.23 -16.33
N LYS A 22 -16.24 -18.55 -15.18
CA LYS A 22 -16.14 -19.20 -13.86
C LYS A 22 -17.24 -20.24 -13.65
N ILE A 23 -18.47 -19.92 -14.04
CA ILE A 23 -19.59 -20.88 -14.01
C ILE A 23 -19.34 -22.08 -14.91
N PHE A 24 -18.79 -21.85 -16.12
CA PHE A 24 -18.35 -22.93 -17.00
C PHE A 24 -17.28 -23.82 -16.35
N LEU A 25 -16.24 -23.24 -15.75
CA LEU A 25 -15.20 -24.03 -15.08
C LEU A 25 -15.76 -24.83 -13.91
N LEU A 26 -16.73 -24.28 -13.18
CA LEU A 26 -17.34 -24.92 -12.02
C LEU A 26 -18.25 -26.10 -12.42
N PHE A 27 -19.14 -25.91 -13.40
CA PHE A 27 -20.18 -26.91 -13.69
C PHE A 27 -19.92 -27.73 -14.97
N SER A 28 -19.04 -27.33 -15.89
CA SER A 28 -18.74 -28.16 -17.07
C SER A 28 -18.18 -29.56 -16.74
N PRO A 29 -17.43 -29.80 -15.65
CA PRO A 29 -16.99 -31.14 -15.27
C PRO A 29 -18.16 -32.11 -15.06
N VAL A 30 -19.27 -31.64 -14.46
CA VAL A 30 -20.50 -32.41 -14.20
C VAL A 30 -21.03 -33.02 -15.51
N PHE A 31 -21.08 -32.22 -16.55
CA PHE A 31 -21.60 -32.62 -17.86
C PHE A 31 -20.58 -33.45 -18.67
N ARG A 32 -19.28 -33.18 -18.52
CA ARG A 32 -18.22 -33.93 -19.21
C ARG A 32 -18.08 -35.36 -18.70
N GLU A 33 -18.28 -35.60 -17.40
CA GLU A 33 -18.30 -36.95 -16.79
C GLU A 33 -19.33 -37.85 -17.49
N ILE A 34 -20.45 -37.27 -17.92
CA ILE A 34 -21.57 -37.98 -18.57
C ILE A 34 -21.59 -37.82 -20.10
N GLY A 35 -20.48 -37.38 -20.70
CA GLY A 35 -20.29 -37.32 -22.15
C GLY A 35 -21.00 -36.18 -22.87
N ILE A 36 -21.49 -35.16 -22.16
CA ILE A 36 -22.18 -34.01 -22.76
C ILE A 36 -21.21 -32.91 -23.16
N LYS A 37 -21.36 -32.39 -24.39
CA LYS A 37 -20.51 -31.33 -24.92
C LYS A 37 -20.79 -30.02 -24.19
N CYS A 38 -19.75 -29.36 -23.69
CA CYS A 38 -19.87 -28.07 -23.02
C CYS A 38 -19.07 -27.00 -23.74
N GLU A 39 -19.69 -25.84 -23.96
CA GLU A 39 -19.04 -24.71 -24.61
C GLU A 39 -19.46 -23.40 -23.94
N THR A 40 -18.61 -22.40 -24.03
CA THR A 40 -18.95 -21.03 -23.65
C THR A 40 -19.25 -20.20 -24.89
N ARG A 41 -20.18 -19.24 -24.75
CA ARG A 41 -20.45 -18.24 -25.77
C ARG A 41 -20.49 -16.86 -25.12
N TYR A 42 -19.96 -15.87 -25.82
CA TYR A 42 -19.86 -14.49 -25.37
C TYR A 42 -20.15 -13.58 -26.55
N SER A 43 -20.79 -12.44 -26.28
CA SER A 43 -20.85 -11.37 -27.25
C SER A 43 -19.56 -10.53 -27.21
N HIS A 44 -19.36 -9.67 -28.21
CA HIS A 44 -18.30 -8.68 -28.17
C HIS A 44 -18.49 -7.67 -27.01
N ILE A 45 -19.75 -7.44 -26.57
CA ILE A 45 -20.07 -6.54 -25.46
C ILE A 45 -19.53 -7.09 -24.15
N ASN A 46 -19.58 -8.40 -23.93
CA ASN A 46 -19.09 -9.02 -22.70
C ASN A 46 -17.60 -8.80 -22.43
N LEU A 47 -16.82 -8.46 -23.46
CA LEU A 47 -15.39 -8.15 -23.38
C LEU A 47 -15.12 -6.71 -22.95
N LEU A 48 -16.10 -5.80 -23.11
CA LEU A 48 -15.97 -4.40 -22.77
C LEU A 48 -15.87 -4.24 -21.25
N ARG A 49 -14.90 -3.44 -20.81
CA ARG A 49 -14.60 -3.22 -19.38
C ARG A 49 -15.06 -1.85 -18.90
N ASP A 50 -14.90 -0.82 -19.71
CA ASP A 50 -15.32 0.53 -19.37
C ASP A 50 -16.84 0.65 -19.48
N PRO A 51 -17.56 1.00 -18.40
CA PRO A 51 -18.99 1.26 -18.45
C PRO A 51 -19.41 2.21 -19.58
N THR A 52 -18.59 3.19 -19.97
CA THR A 52 -18.94 4.12 -21.06
C THR A 52 -19.16 3.41 -22.40
N ASP A 53 -18.53 2.25 -22.60
CA ASP A 53 -18.55 1.53 -23.86
C ASP A 53 -19.77 0.60 -24.00
N TRP A 54 -20.37 0.18 -22.88
CA TRP A 54 -21.44 -0.83 -22.89
C TRP A 54 -22.70 -0.44 -22.13
N LEU A 55 -22.66 0.57 -21.25
CA LEU A 55 -23.80 0.93 -20.39
C LEU A 55 -25.04 1.34 -21.20
N GLU A 56 -24.87 2.09 -22.29
CA GLU A 56 -26.02 2.49 -23.12
C GLU A 56 -26.62 1.31 -23.88
N ILE A 57 -25.78 0.38 -24.33
CA ILE A 57 -26.21 -0.83 -25.04
C ILE A 57 -27.04 -1.68 -24.07
N TRP A 58 -26.51 -1.90 -22.87
CA TRP A 58 -27.19 -2.65 -21.82
C TRP A 58 -28.48 -1.94 -21.37
N ARG A 59 -28.45 -0.63 -21.15
CA ARG A 59 -29.65 0.15 -20.82
C ARG A 59 -30.72 0.04 -21.89
N SER A 60 -30.31 0.09 -23.16
CA SER A 60 -31.22 -0.04 -24.30
C SER A 60 -31.85 -1.43 -24.34
N SER A 61 -31.07 -2.48 -24.06
CA SER A 61 -31.62 -3.84 -24.06
C SER A 61 -32.59 -4.12 -22.92
N LEU A 62 -32.40 -3.50 -21.76
CA LEU A 62 -33.36 -3.55 -20.66
C LEU A 62 -34.67 -2.79 -20.96
N ARG A 63 -34.73 -1.96 -22.02
CA ARG A 63 -35.95 -1.28 -22.47
C ARG A 63 -36.60 -1.95 -23.65
N GLN A 64 -35.78 -2.41 -24.60
CA GLN A 64 -36.20 -2.95 -25.87
C GLN A 64 -35.52 -4.29 -26.08
N ARG A 65 -36.36 -5.31 -26.29
CA ARG A 65 -35.90 -6.65 -26.60
C ARG A 65 -35.04 -6.66 -27.86
N ASN A 66 -33.81 -7.13 -27.72
CA ASN A 66 -32.93 -7.43 -28.83
C ASN A 66 -32.46 -8.89 -28.73
N ASP A 67 -33.04 -9.75 -29.57
CA ASP A 67 -32.78 -11.19 -29.59
C ASP A 67 -31.56 -11.56 -30.48
N GLU A 68 -30.94 -10.60 -31.19
CA GLU A 68 -29.90 -10.83 -32.20
C GLU A 68 -28.77 -11.74 -31.68
N TYR A 69 -28.23 -11.44 -30.50
CA TYR A 69 -27.16 -12.24 -29.89
C TYR A 69 -27.59 -13.66 -29.50
N LEU A 70 -28.86 -13.86 -29.11
CA LEU A 70 -29.38 -15.19 -28.80
C LEU A 70 -29.67 -16.00 -30.06
N GLU A 71 -30.05 -15.33 -31.15
CA GLU A 71 -30.26 -15.96 -32.46
C GLU A 71 -28.94 -16.47 -33.05
N GLU A 72 -27.83 -15.75 -32.84
CA GLU A 72 -26.48 -16.16 -33.24
C GLU A 72 -25.97 -17.43 -32.53
N LEU A 73 -26.57 -17.83 -31.40
CA LEU A 73 -26.13 -19.01 -30.65
C LEU A 73 -26.51 -20.35 -31.30
N GLU A 74 -27.29 -20.34 -32.39
CA GLU A 74 -27.78 -21.53 -33.10
C GLU A 74 -28.41 -22.55 -32.12
N LEU A 75 -29.33 -22.06 -31.27
CA LEU A 75 -30.00 -22.87 -30.26
C LEU A 75 -30.93 -23.88 -30.92
N THR A 76 -30.74 -25.15 -30.58
CA THR A 76 -31.59 -26.27 -31.02
C THR A 76 -32.27 -26.93 -29.82
N ALA A 77 -33.27 -27.78 -30.06
CA ALA A 77 -33.93 -28.55 -29.00
C ALA A 77 -32.98 -29.45 -28.19
N ASN A 78 -31.81 -29.78 -28.74
CA ASN A 78 -30.75 -30.57 -28.09
C ASN A 78 -29.77 -29.71 -27.27
N THR A 79 -30.01 -28.40 -27.20
CA THR A 79 -29.18 -27.45 -26.44
C THR A 79 -29.84 -27.13 -25.10
N ALA A 80 -29.03 -27.06 -24.05
CA ALA A 80 -29.40 -26.52 -22.74
C ALA A 80 -28.49 -25.34 -22.39
N ILE A 81 -28.97 -24.45 -21.52
CA ILE A 81 -28.27 -23.22 -21.13
C ILE A 81 -27.97 -23.23 -19.63
N VAL A 82 -26.73 -22.87 -19.27
CA VAL A 82 -26.37 -22.48 -17.90
C VAL A 82 -25.89 -21.03 -17.95
N GLY A 83 -26.72 -20.14 -17.42
CA GLY A 83 -26.56 -18.70 -17.43
C GLY A 83 -26.04 -18.14 -16.12
N PHE A 84 -25.37 -16.99 -16.19
CA PHE A 84 -25.09 -16.13 -15.04
C PHE A 84 -25.73 -14.75 -15.22
N GLU A 85 -26.61 -14.38 -14.27
CA GLU A 85 -27.33 -13.11 -14.22
C GLU A 85 -28.11 -12.74 -15.50
N LEU A 86 -28.62 -13.75 -16.22
CA LEU A 86 -29.40 -13.53 -17.44
C LEU A 86 -30.61 -12.61 -17.18
N PRO A 87 -30.91 -11.67 -18.10
CA PRO A 87 -32.08 -10.82 -18.02
C PRO A 87 -33.38 -11.60 -18.25
N ASP A 88 -34.49 -11.11 -17.70
CA ASP A 88 -35.78 -11.82 -17.74
C ASP A 88 -36.31 -11.96 -19.18
N GLU A 89 -35.96 -11.01 -20.04
CA GLU A 89 -36.24 -11.01 -21.47
C GLU A 89 -35.59 -12.21 -22.18
N ASP A 90 -34.33 -12.52 -21.85
CA ASP A 90 -33.60 -13.67 -22.40
C ASP A 90 -34.23 -14.98 -21.91
N LEU A 91 -34.58 -15.05 -20.61
CA LEU A 91 -35.26 -16.23 -20.05
C LEU A 91 -36.61 -16.46 -20.74
N ALA A 92 -37.37 -15.38 -21.02
CA ALA A 92 -38.62 -15.45 -21.75
C ALA A 92 -38.41 -15.91 -23.20
N TYR A 93 -37.34 -15.48 -23.88
CA TYR A 93 -36.96 -16.00 -25.20
C TYR A 93 -36.68 -17.51 -25.15
N LEU A 94 -35.86 -17.97 -24.19
CA LEU A 94 -35.51 -19.39 -24.05
C LEU A 94 -36.74 -20.25 -23.77
N ASN A 95 -37.64 -19.79 -22.90
CA ASN A 95 -38.93 -20.44 -22.63
C ASN A 95 -39.78 -20.56 -23.91
N LYS A 96 -39.90 -19.47 -24.69
CA LYS A 96 -40.65 -19.46 -25.95
C LYS A 96 -40.07 -20.46 -26.98
N LYS A 97 -38.75 -20.66 -26.96
CA LYS A 97 -38.05 -21.63 -27.83
C LYS A 97 -37.98 -23.04 -27.23
N ASN A 98 -38.58 -23.28 -26.07
CA ASN A 98 -38.53 -24.55 -25.33
C ASN A 98 -37.09 -25.04 -25.10
N ILE A 99 -36.19 -24.11 -24.79
CA ILE A 99 -34.80 -24.40 -24.44
C ILE A 99 -34.70 -24.51 -22.92
N SER A 100 -34.20 -25.64 -22.42
CA SER A 100 -33.99 -25.84 -20.99
C SER A 100 -32.88 -24.94 -20.50
N TRP A 101 -33.08 -24.25 -19.38
CA TRP A 101 -32.09 -23.33 -18.84
C TRP A 101 -32.01 -23.35 -17.30
N VAL A 102 -30.83 -23.03 -16.79
CA VAL A 102 -30.55 -22.68 -15.40
C VAL A 102 -29.91 -21.29 -15.39
N ASN A 103 -30.40 -20.38 -14.56
CA ASN A 103 -29.85 -19.05 -14.38
C ASN A 103 -29.36 -18.90 -12.94
N LEU A 104 -28.08 -18.59 -12.79
CA LEU A 104 -27.39 -18.44 -11.52
C LEU A 104 -27.08 -16.98 -11.25
N SER A 105 -27.19 -16.56 -10.00
CA SER A 105 -26.68 -15.26 -9.54
C SER A 105 -26.20 -15.41 -8.12
N ILE A 106 -25.30 -14.55 -7.63
CA ILE A 106 -24.85 -14.69 -6.25
C ILE A 106 -25.98 -14.27 -5.30
N HIS A 107 -26.34 -15.17 -4.38
CA HIS A 107 -27.36 -14.94 -3.36
C HIS A 107 -26.98 -13.77 -2.42
N PRO A 108 -27.96 -13.00 -1.90
CA PRO A 108 -27.69 -11.85 -1.03
C PRO A 108 -26.95 -12.18 0.26
N PHE A 109 -27.15 -13.34 0.88
CA PHE A 109 -26.48 -13.69 2.15
C PHE A 109 -24.98 -13.90 1.96
N ARG A 110 -24.18 -12.87 2.23
CA ARG A 110 -22.72 -12.93 2.07
C ARG A 110 -22.01 -13.47 3.30
N PHE A 111 -22.71 -13.54 4.44
CA PHE A 111 -22.19 -13.98 5.74
C PHE A 111 -22.19 -15.49 5.97
N LEU A 112 -22.71 -16.27 5.01
CA LEU A 112 -22.66 -17.74 5.09
C LEU A 112 -21.21 -18.24 5.00
N ASN A 113 -21.01 -19.54 5.25
CA ASN A 113 -19.70 -20.17 5.17
C ASN A 113 -18.99 -19.91 3.83
N ASP A 114 -19.69 -19.81 2.70
CA ASP A 114 -19.20 -19.32 1.40
C ASP A 114 -20.33 -18.49 0.74
N LEU A 115 -20.07 -17.90 -0.42
CA LEU A 115 -21.14 -17.40 -1.27
C LEU A 115 -22.04 -18.56 -1.72
N HIS A 116 -23.33 -18.29 -1.79
CA HIS A 116 -24.34 -19.22 -2.29
C HIS A 116 -24.94 -18.68 -3.58
N PHE A 117 -25.58 -19.54 -4.37
CA PHE A 117 -26.32 -19.11 -5.55
C PHE A 117 -27.79 -18.87 -5.23
N GLU A 118 -28.35 -17.84 -5.83
CA GLU A 118 -29.77 -17.78 -6.16
C GLU A 118 -29.94 -18.52 -7.49
N VAL A 119 -30.83 -19.52 -7.49
CA VAL A 119 -31.02 -20.43 -8.63
C VAL A 119 -32.43 -20.32 -9.18
N ASN A 120 -32.50 -20.03 -10.48
CA ASN A 120 -33.72 -20.06 -11.27
C ASN A 120 -33.55 -21.09 -12.38
N ALA A 121 -34.61 -21.80 -12.74
CA ALA A 121 -34.57 -22.80 -13.79
C ALA A 121 -35.88 -22.83 -14.57
N SER A 122 -35.82 -23.36 -15.80
CA SER A 122 -36.99 -23.57 -16.66
C SER A 122 -37.81 -24.82 -16.29
N PHE A 123 -37.46 -25.49 -15.19
CA PHE A 123 -38.03 -26.76 -14.74
C PHE A 123 -38.14 -26.75 -13.22
N ASP A 124 -39.06 -27.57 -12.70
CA ASP A 124 -39.25 -27.76 -11.27
C ASP A 124 -38.15 -28.64 -10.69
N PHE A 125 -37.68 -28.32 -9.48
CA PHE A 125 -36.68 -29.09 -8.76
C PHE A 125 -36.89 -28.98 -7.25
N ASN A 126 -36.54 -30.05 -6.53
CA ASN A 126 -36.51 -30.00 -5.07
C ASN A 126 -35.28 -29.21 -4.61
N ARG A 127 -35.50 -28.27 -3.69
CA ARG A 127 -34.46 -27.42 -3.11
C ARG A 127 -33.96 -27.94 -1.77
N GLU A 128 -34.69 -28.82 -1.11
CA GLU A 128 -34.41 -29.25 0.27
C GLU A 128 -32.98 -29.75 0.48
N ASP A 129 -32.45 -30.52 -0.47
CA ASP A 129 -31.12 -31.13 -0.37
C ASP A 129 -29.96 -30.21 -0.80
N ILE A 130 -30.28 -29.05 -1.38
CA ILE A 130 -29.28 -28.13 -1.96
C ILE A 130 -29.35 -26.72 -1.37
N GLN A 131 -30.40 -26.39 -0.62
CA GLN A 131 -30.54 -25.09 0.03
C GLN A 131 -29.90 -25.09 1.42
N ALA A 132 -29.33 -23.96 1.82
CA ALA A 132 -28.88 -23.79 3.19
C ALA A 132 -30.08 -23.88 4.14
N SER A 133 -29.92 -24.65 5.21
CA SER A 133 -30.97 -24.78 6.22
C SER A 133 -31.13 -23.49 7.04
N LEU A 134 -32.30 -23.28 7.62
CA LEU A 134 -32.51 -22.16 8.55
C LEU A 134 -31.50 -22.18 9.70
N GLY A 135 -31.21 -23.37 10.25
CA GLY A 135 -30.22 -23.53 11.32
C GLY A 135 -28.80 -23.15 10.89
N GLU A 136 -28.41 -23.43 9.64
CA GLU A 136 -27.11 -23.01 9.09
C GLU A 136 -27.03 -21.48 8.96
N ILE A 137 -28.08 -20.86 8.45
CA ILE A 137 -28.18 -19.39 8.30
C ILE A 137 -28.09 -18.74 9.69
N GLU A 138 -28.89 -19.20 10.65
CA GLU A 138 -28.90 -18.71 12.02
C GLU A 138 -27.54 -18.89 12.72
N LEU A 139 -26.90 -20.04 12.54
CA LEU A 139 -25.57 -20.30 13.09
C LEU A 139 -24.54 -19.31 12.55
N CYS A 140 -24.49 -19.10 11.23
CA CYS A 140 -23.57 -18.13 10.62
C CYS A 140 -23.85 -16.69 11.11
N ALA A 141 -25.11 -16.30 11.21
CA ALA A 141 -25.49 -14.99 11.74
C ALA A 141 -25.08 -14.84 13.21
N ASN A 142 -25.27 -15.87 14.04
CA ASN A 142 -24.88 -15.87 15.45
C ASN A 142 -23.35 -15.85 15.63
N MET A 143 -22.59 -16.50 14.75
CA MET A 143 -21.13 -16.39 14.75
C MET A 143 -20.67 -14.95 14.56
N LEU A 144 -21.35 -14.17 13.70
CA LEU A 144 -21.08 -12.74 13.57
C LEU A 144 -21.45 -11.95 14.83
N ARG A 145 -22.58 -12.27 15.49
CA ARG A 145 -22.95 -11.65 16.78
C ARG A 145 -21.92 -11.91 17.86
N ILE A 146 -21.40 -13.12 17.93
CA ILE A 146 -20.33 -13.49 18.87
C ILE A 146 -19.04 -12.73 18.50
N LYS A 147 -18.66 -12.73 17.22
CA LYS A 147 -17.45 -12.04 16.73
C LYS A 147 -17.47 -10.54 17.04
N TYR A 148 -18.61 -9.89 16.82
CA TYR A 148 -18.75 -8.44 16.98
C TYR A 148 -19.36 -8.05 18.32
N SER A 149 -19.50 -8.98 19.28
CA SER A 149 -20.22 -8.78 20.54
C SER A 149 -19.99 -7.39 21.14
N PHE A 150 -21.04 -6.57 21.09
CA PHE A 150 -21.09 -5.28 21.74
C PHE A 150 -21.62 -5.48 23.17
N PRO A 151 -21.17 -4.68 24.15
CA PRO A 151 -21.83 -4.61 25.44
C PRO A 151 -23.33 -4.40 25.19
N THR A 152 -24.19 -5.17 25.85
CA THR A 152 -25.64 -5.03 25.73
C THR A 152 -26.01 -3.58 25.98
N VAL A 153 -26.31 -2.83 24.91
CA VAL A 153 -26.70 -1.43 25.04
C VAL A 153 -28.04 -1.43 25.76
N SER A 154 -28.06 -0.91 27.00
CA SER A 154 -29.27 -0.89 27.83
C SER A 154 -30.37 0.01 27.27
N LYS A 155 -30.03 0.89 26.32
CA LYS A 155 -30.97 1.68 25.53
C LYS A 155 -31.14 1.07 24.14
N ARG A 156 -32.35 0.60 23.84
CA ARG A 156 -32.80 0.42 22.46
C ARG A 156 -32.99 1.81 21.86
N TYR A 157 -32.01 2.27 21.09
CA TYR A 157 -32.24 3.41 20.20
C TYR A 157 -33.06 2.92 19.01
N HIS A 158 -34.07 3.70 18.59
CA HIS A 158 -34.79 3.43 17.36
C HIS A 158 -34.08 4.14 16.22
N THR A 159 -32.90 3.64 15.81
CA THR A 159 -32.13 4.22 14.71
C THR A 159 -32.51 3.58 13.38
N LEU A 160 -32.71 4.41 12.35
CA LEU A 160 -32.85 4.03 10.95
C LEU A 160 -31.48 4.05 10.27
N ALA A 161 -31.07 2.95 9.65
CA ALA A 161 -29.89 2.88 8.79
C ALA A 161 -30.31 2.86 7.31
N ILE A 162 -29.97 3.93 6.60
CA ILE A 162 -30.17 4.05 5.15
C ILE A 162 -28.87 3.64 4.44
N PHE A 163 -28.97 2.70 3.50
CA PHE A 163 -27.84 2.26 2.68
C PHE A 163 -27.97 2.77 1.24
N GLY A 164 -26.94 3.48 0.79
CA GLY A 164 -26.77 3.85 -0.62
C GLY A 164 -26.43 2.65 -1.50
N GLN A 165 -26.64 2.80 -2.80
CA GLN A 165 -26.37 1.79 -3.82
C GLN A 165 -25.62 2.42 -5.01
N GLU A 166 -24.96 1.57 -5.79
CA GLU A 166 -24.26 2.01 -7.00
C GLU A 166 -25.25 2.53 -8.06
N PRO A 167 -25.03 3.74 -8.62
CA PRO A 167 -25.98 4.37 -9.55
C PRO A 167 -26.28 3.57 -10.82
N PHE A 168 -25.37 2.72 -11.29
CA PHE A 168 -25.49 1.99 -12.56
C PHE A 168 -25.62 0.48 -12.35
N ASP A 169 -26.24 0.07 -11.25
CA ASP A 169 -26.47 -1.34 -10.94
C ASP A 169 -27.83 -1.85 -11.44
N LYS A 170 -27.92 -3.13 -11.83
CA LYS A 170 -29.16 -3.75 -12.31
C LYS A 170 -30.26 -3.69 -11.26
N SER A 171 -29.89 -3.85 -9.99
CA SER A 171 -30.84 -3.88 -8.88
C SER A 171 -31.58 -2.57 -8.70
N VAL A 172 -31.05 -1.43 -9.16
CA VAL A 172 -31.72 -0.12 -9.06
C VAL A 172 -32.41 0.30 -10.35
N TYR A 173 -32.44 -0.55 -11.37
CA TYR A 173 -33.07 -0.24 -12.64
C TYR A 173 -34.58 -0.54 -12.62
N PHE A 174 -35.39 0.51 -12.65
CA PHE A 174 -36.85 0.42 -12.67
C PHE A 174 -37.45 1.47 -13.60
N ASP A 175 -38.60 1.16 -14.23
CA ASP A 175 -39.32 2.09 -15.12
C ASP A 175 -38.45 2.71 -16.23
N GLY A 176 -37.49 1.93 -16.72
CA GLY A 176 -36.59 2.36 -17.79
C GLY A 176 -35.49 3.32 -17.34
N LYS A 177 -35.28 3.55 -16.04
CA LYS A 177 -34.21 4.42 -15.51
C LYS A 177 -33.51 3.76 -14.30
N PHE A 178 -32.29 4.21 -14.02
CA PHE A 178 -31.61 3.85 -12.78
C PHE A 178 -32.09 4.78 -11.66
N MET A 179 -32.76 4.20 -10.68
CA MET A 179 -33.37 4.92 -9.57
C MET A 179 -32.31 5.28 -8.52
N LEU A 180 -32.39 6.49 -7.97
CA LEU A 180 -31.57 6.98 -6.86
C LEU A 180 -32.46 7.22 -5.63
N LEU A 181 -31.85 7.55 -4.48
CA LEU A 181 -32.58 7.69 -3.21
C LEU A 181 -33.56 8.88 -3.20
N ASP A 182 -33.31 9.91 -4.00
CA ASP A 182 -34.20 11.07 -4.15
C ASP A 182 -35.57 10.72 -4.75
N GLU A 183 -35.64 9.66 -5.55
CA GLU A 183 -36.90 9.14 -6.09
C GLU A 183 -37.80 8.51 -5.01
N TYR A 184 -37.28 8.26 -3.81
CA TYR A 184 -37.99 7.60 -2.70
C TYR A 184 -38.14 8.50 -1.46
N ILE A 185 -38.01 9.82 -1.60
CA ILE A 185 -38.02 10.76 -0.47
C ILE A 185 -39.31 10.66 0.35
N ASP A 186 -40.48 10.53 -0.27
CA ASP A 186 -41.75 10.43 0.47
C ASP A 186 -41.76 9.23 1.43
N LYS A 187 -41.21 8.10 1.00
CA LYS A 187 -41.12 6.90 1.83
C LYS A 187 -40.02 7.03 2.89
N LEU A 188 -38.88 7.61 2.53
CA LEU A 188 -37.79 7.88 3.46
C LEU A 188 -38.22 8.86 4.55
N ASP A 189 -39.03 9.87 4.24
CA ASP A 189 -39.59 10.81 5.21
C ASP A 189 -40.46 10.12 6.25
N VAL A 190 -41.31 9.18 5.81
CA VAL A 190 -42.15 8.38 6.70
C VAL A 190 -41.28 7.54 7.62
N LEU A 191 -40.31 6.81 7.05
CA LEU A 191 -39.40 5.98 7.83
C LEU A 191 -38.57 6.83 8.82
N ALA A 192 -38.00 7.95 8.38
CA ALA A 192 -37.18 8.80 9.25
C ALA A 192 -37.98 9.37 10.43
N LYS A 193 -39.26 9.70 10.24
CA LYS A 193 -40.13 10.18 11.33
C LYS A 193 -40.46 9.13 12.38
N GLU A 194 -40.38 7.85 12.04
CA GLU A 194 -40.60 6.73 12.98
C GLU A 194 -39.38 6.45 13.88
N HIS A 195 -38.26 7.15 13.65
CA HIS A 195 -36.97 6.85 14.26
C HIS A 195 -36.37 8.09 14.93
N ASP A 196 -35.61 7.86 16.01
CA ASP A 196 -34.99 8.94 16.78
C ASP A 196 -33.75 9.52 16.06
N GLU A 197 -33.05 8.66 15.32
CA GLU A 197 -31.82 9.01 14.61
C GLU A 197 -31.76 8.33 13.24
N VAL A 198 -31.02 8.95 12.32
CA VAL A 198 -30.74 8.40 10.99
C VAL A 198 -29.24 8.26 10.81
N ILE A 199 -28.81 7.07 10.40
CA ILE A 199 -27.46 6.80 9.92
C ILE A 199 -27.55 6.63 8.41
N TYR A 200 -26.68 7.33 7.68
CA TYR A 200 -26.55 7.14 6.25
C TYR A 200 -25.20 6.54 5.92
N LYS A 201 -25.22 5.40 5.23
CA LYS A 201 -24.03 4.74 4.70
C LYS A 201 -24.10 4.71 3.18
N HIS A 202 -23.30 5.55 2.54
CA HIS A 202 -23.09 5.49 1.09
C HIS A 202 -22.42 4.16 0.65
N HIS A 203 -22.53 3.86 -0.64
CA HIS A 203 -21.93 2.66 -1.22
C HIS A 203 -20.39 2.82 -1.36
N PRO A 204 -19.57 1.79 -1.09
CA PRO A 204 -18.12 1.94 -0.98
C PRO A 204 -17.37 2.13 -2.32
N TYR A 205 -17.98 1.77 -3.46
CA TYR A 205 -17.30 1.80 -4.76
C TYR A 205 -17.62 3.07 -5.55
N GLN A 206 -18.91 3.34 -5.76
CA GLN A 206 -19.40 4.47 -6.51
C GLN A 206 -20.71 4.94 -5.88
N THR A 207 -20.88 6.26 -5.85
CA THR A 207 -22.03 6.95 -5.27
C THR A 207 -22.33 8.22 -6.08
N ASP A 208 -23.49 8.83 -5.84
CA ASP A 208 -23.83 10.15 -6.35
C ASP A 208 -23.66 11.17 -5.20
N GLU A 209 -22.67 12.06 -5.31
CA GLU A 209 -22.33 13.03 -4.26
C GLU A 209 -23.48 14.00 -3.95
N ALA A 210 -24.29 14.35 -4.95
CA ALA A 210 -25.41 15.27 -4.76
C ALA A 210 -26.53 14.58 -3.97
N ILE A 211 -26.80 13.31 -4.28
CA ILE A 211 -27.76 12.48 -3.53
C ILE A 211 -27.25 12.22 -2.11
N ASP A 212 -25.98 11.87 -1.94
CA ASP A 212 -25.39 11.66 -0.62
C ASP A 212 -25.57 12.89 0.26
N LYS A 213 -25.23 14.07 -0.29
CA LYS A 213 -25.40 15.35 0.40
C LYS A 213 -26.87 15.64 0.73
N LEU A 214 -27.78 15.37 -0.20
CA LEU A 214 -29.23 15.52 0.03
C LEU A 214 -29.70 14.69 1.23
N ILE A 215 -29.29 13.42 1.30
CA ILE A 215 -29.70 12.51 2.38
C ILE A 215 -29.10 12.94 3.72
N PHE A 216 -27.81 13.31 3.75
CA PHE A 216 -27.16 13.85 4.95
C PHE A 216 -27.88 15.09 5.47
N ASP A 217 -28.12 16.08 4.59
CA ASP A 217 -28.72 17.36 4.98
C ASP A 217 -30.19 17.19 5.40
N ARG A 218 -30.98 16.43 4.65
CA ARG A 218 -32.43 16.28 4.88
C ARG A 218 -32.74 15.63 6.22
N TYR A 219 -31.98 14.61 6.59
CA TYR A 219 -32.26 13.81 7.78
C TYR A 219 -31.28 14.09 8.94
N SER A 220 -30.39 15.08 8.79
CA SER A 220 -29.27 15.29 9.72
C SER A 220 -28.53 13.99 10.01
N ALA A 221 -28.35 13.17 8.96
CA ALA A 221 -27.89 11.80 9.11
C ALA A 221 -26.44 11.78 9.60
N LYS A 222 -26.11 10.80 10.44
CA LYS A 222 -24.73 10.58 10.89
C LYS A 222 -24.05 9.56 9.97
N PRO A 223 -22.75 9.72 9.67
CA PRO A 223 -21.99 8.63 9.08
C PRO A 223 -21.88 7.47 10.09
N PRO A 224 -21.78 6.22 9.63
CA PRO A 224 -21.61 5.09 10.54
C PRO A 224 -20.24 5.15 11.23
N ILE A 225 -20.16 4.68 12.48
CA ILE A 225 -18.91 4.61 13.24
C ILE A 225 -17.92 3.63 12.58
N ASP A 226 -18.45 2.58 11.95
CA ASP A 226 -17.67 1.54 11.27
C ASP A 226 -18.19 1.35 9.83
N ASN A 227 -17.26 1.17 8.88
CA ASN A 227 -17.60 0.94 7.49
C ASN A 227 -18.09 -0.49 7.20
N ASN A 228 -17.90 -1.43 8.13
CA ASN A 228 -18.42 -2.79 8.04
C ASN A 228 -19.94 -2.80 8.32
N PRO A 229 -20.76 -3.20 7.33
CA PRO A 229 -22.21 -3.15 7.46
C PRO A 229 -22.74 -4.11 8.55
N TYR A 230 -22.07 -5.23 8.81
CA TYR A 230 -22.48 -6.17 9.87
C TYR A 230 -22.22 -5.62 11.26
N ARG A 231 -21.13 -4.88 11.47
CA ARG A 231 -20.89 -4.20 12.75
C ARG A 231 -21.94 -3.12 13.02
N LEU A 232 -22.37 -2.40 11.98
CA LEU A 232 -23.47 -1.44 12.08
C LEU A 232 -24.80 -2.14 12.41
N MET A 233 -25.18 -3.17 11.66
CA MET A 233 -26.42 -3.92 11.91
C MET A 233 -26.44 -4.61 13.28
N LEU A 234 -25.28 -5.03 13.77
CA LEU A 234 -25.14 -5.74 15.05
C LEU A 234 -24.77 -4.82 16.22
N SER A 235 -24.68 -3.50 16.03
CA SER A 235 -24.29 -2.54 17.07
C SER A 235 -25.26 -2.51 18.27
N GLY A 236 -26.50 -2.95 18.05
CA GLY A 236 -27.60 -2.84 19.01
C GLY A 236 -28.32 -1.49 18.98
N GLU A 237 -27.82 -0.52 18.20
CA GLU A 237 -28.44 0.80 18.02
C GLU A 237 -29.39 0.84 16.82
N VAL A 238 -29.09 0.09 15.76
CA VAL A 238 -29.92 0.03 14.55
C VAL A 238 -31.11 -0.87 14.78
N SER A 239 -32.31 -0.34 14.50
CA SER A 239 -33.57 -1.08 14.62
C SER A 239 -34.21 -1.37 13.26
N THR A 240 -34.00 -0.47 12.30
CA THR A 240 -34.52 -0.58 10.93
C THR A 240 -33.41 -0.32 9.92
N VAL A 241 -33.37 -1.15 8.87
CA VAL A 241 -32.46 -1.01 7.74
C VAL A 241 -33.28 -0.80 6.47
N CYS A 242 -32.94 0.21 5.68
CA CYS A 242 -33.57 0.43 4.38
C CYS A 242 -32.58 0.74 3.25
N ALA A 243 -32.98 0.39 2.03
CA ALA A 243 -32.26 0.62 0.78
C ALA A 243 -33.25 0.48 -0.39
N ILE A 244 -32.88 0.89 -1.60
CA ILE A 244 -33.76 0.76 -2.78
C ILE A 244 -34.14 -0.70 -2.99
N SER A 245 -33.13 -1.53 -3.20
CA SER A 245 -33.25 -2.94 -3.61
C SER A 245 -32.07 -3.81 -3.17
N SER A 246 -31.14 -3.25 -2.40
CA SER A 246 -29.88 -3.88 -2.00
C SER A 246 -30.05 -5.23 -1.31
N SER A 247 -29.08 -6.13 -1.51
CA SER A 247 -28.98 -7.40 -0.80
C SER A 247 -28.96 -7.24 0.72
N ILE A 248 -28.50 -6.08 1.22
CA ILE A 248 -28.37 -5.81 2.65
C ILE A 248 -29.70 -5.89 3.39
N ILE A 249 -30.82 -5.68 2.70
CA ILE A 249 -32.16 -5.78 3.27
C ILE A 249 -32.52 -7.24 3.58
N SER A 250 -32.18 -8.16 2.69
CA SER A 250 -32.33 -9.59 2.96
C SER A 250 -31.44 -10.00 4.14
N GLU A 251 -30.20 -9.52 4.18
CA GLU A 251 -29.24 -9.85 5.25
C GLU A 251 -29.69 -9.31 6.60
N ALA A 252 -30.19 -8.07 6.67
CA ALA A 252 -30.74 -7.45 7.88
C ALA A 252 -31.85 -8.29 8.52
N SER A 253 -32.69 -8.91 7.70
CA SER A 253 -33.77 -9.80 8.16
C SER A 253 -33.23 -11.02 8.91
N ALA A 254 -32.12 -11.61 8.46
CA ALA A 254 -31.45 -12.71 9.14
C ALA A 254 -30.86 -12.29 10.51
N PHE A 255 -30.61 -11.00 10.71
CA PHE A 255 -30.23 -10.43 12.00
C PHE A 255 -31.43 -9.98 12.85
N GLY A 256 -32.66 -10.26 12.43
CA GLY A 256 -33.87 -9.92 13.18
C GLY A 256 -34.15 -8.41 13.24
N LEU A 257 -33.58 -7.63 12.32
CA LEU A 257 -33.86 -6.20 12.17
C LEU A 257 -35.10 -6.00 11.29
N ARG A 258 -35.80 -4.86 11.47
CA ARG A 258 -36.82 -4.44 10.50
C ARG A 258 -36.13 -4.09 9.18
N ALA A 259 -36.54 -4.72 8.09
CA ALA A 259 -35.89 -4.61 6.80
C ALA A 259 -36.86 -4.05 5.75
N GLU A 260 -36.56 -2.86 5.22
CA GLU A 260 -37.46 -2.09 4.37
C GLU A 260 -36.84 -1.85 2.99
N TYR A 261 -37.42 -2.48 1.98
CA TYR A 261 -37.13 -2.13 0.59
C TYR A 261 -37.84 -0.83 0.23
N LEU A 262 -37.14 0.17 -0.31
CA LEU A 262 -37.80 1.40 -0.77
C LEU A 262 -38.62 1.10 -2.03
N GLU A 263 -38.07 0.33 -2.97
CA GLU A 263 -38.76 -0.13 -4.19
C GLU A 263 -39.59 -1.39 -3.91
N PRO A 264 -40.94 -1.31 -3.99
CA PRO A 264 -41.82 -2.46 -3.75
C PRO A 264 -41.59 -3.64 -4.71
N ARG A 265 -41.18 -3.37 -5.95
CA ARG A 265 -40.93 -4.38 -7.00
C ARG A 265 -39.54 -4.98 -6.93
N ALA A 266 -38.70 -4.57 -5.98
CA ALA A 266 -37.36 -5.13 -5.83
C ALA A 266 -37.43 -6.66 -5.68
N LYS A 267 -36.46 -7.36 -6.28
CA LYS A 267 -36.42 -8.82 -6.25
C LYS A 267 -36.41 -9.33 -4.80
N ARG A 268 -37.22 -10.35 -4.53
CA ARG A 268 -37.17 -11.14 -3.29
C ARG A 268 -36.47 -12.45 -3.61
N PHE A 269 -35.46 -12.77 -2.81
CA PHE A 269 -34.60 -13.92 -3.04
C PHE A 269 -35.19 -15.16 -2.39
N SER A 270 -34.97 -16.31 -3.04
CA SER A 270 -35.32 -17.62 -2.50
C SER A 270 -34.27 -18.08 -1.49
N SER A 271 -34.39 -19.30 -0.96
CA SER A 271 -33.37 -19.86 -0.07
C SER A 271 -32.01 -19.96 -0.80
N PRO A 272 -30.90 -19.61 -0.13
CA PRO A 272 -29.55 -19.72 -0.70
C PRO A 272 -29.24 -21.17 -1.07
N VAL A 273 -28.79 -21.41 -2.31
CA VAL A 273 -28.38 -22.73 -2.78
C VAL A 273 -26.88 -22.91 -2.61
N ASN A 274 -26.49 -23.96 -1.89
CA ASN A 274 -25.11 -24.36 -1.70
C ASN A 274 -24.60 -25.01 -3.00
N TYR A 275 -23.65 -24.35 -3.65
CA TYR A 275 -23.13 -24.80 -4.94
C TYR A 275 -22.45 -26.17 -4.89
N ARG A 276 -21.93 -26.59 -3.73
CA ARG A 276 -21.31 -27.91 -3.54
C ARG A 276 -22.36 -29.00 -3.58
N GLN A 277 -23.48 -28.80 -2.88
CA GLN A 277 -24.61 -29.72 -2.94
C GLN A 277 -25.24 -29.71 -4.34
N LEU A 278 -25.32 -28.53 -4.97
CA LEU A 278 -25.81 -28.40 -6.33
C LEU A 278 -24.96 -29.18 -7.35
N LEU A 279 -23.62 -29.18 -7.23
CA LEU A 279 -22.72 -29.93 -8.12
C LEU A 279 -23.05 -31.42 -8.18
N ASP A 280 -23.42 -32.00 -7.04
CA ASP A 280 -23.69 -33.43 -6.91
C ASP A 280 -25.17 -33.79 -7.11
N ASN A 281 -26.04 -32.81 -7.40
CA ASN A 281 -27.47 -33.05 -7.54
C ASN A 281 -27.83 -33.54 -8.96
N GLN A 282 -27.97 -34.86 -9.12
CA GLN A 282 -28.35 -35.48 -10.39
C GLN A 282 -29.76 -35.13 -10.83
N ASP A 283 -30.73 -35.05 -9.92
CA ASP A 283 -32.10 -34.71 -10.29
C ASP A 283 -32.18 -33.31 -10.90
N PHE A 284 -31.37 -32.36 -10.41
CA PHE A 284 -31.28 -31.02 -10.96
C PHE A 284 -30.62 -30.99 -12.34
N TRP A 285 -29.42 -31.56 -12.48
CA TRP A 285 -28.66 -31.46 -13.74
C TRP A 285 -29.12 -32.44 -14.81
N VAL A 286 -29.33 -33.72 -14.46
CA VAL A 286 -29.61 -34.79 -15.42
C VAL A 286 -31.10 -34.86 -15.74
N ARG A 287 -31.94 -35.00 -14.71
CA ARG A 287 -33.39 -35.10 -14.90
C ARG A 287 -34.00 -33.77 -15.29
N GLY A 288 -33.65 -32.70 -14.59
CA GLY A 288 -34.13 -31.34 -14.85
C GLY A 288 -33.56 -30.75 -16.15
N LEU A 289 -32.31 -30.31 -16.11
CA LEU A 289 -31.71 -29.54 -17.22
C LEU A 289 -31.55 -30.36 -18.51
N LEU A 290 -31.02 -31.58 -18.41
CA LEU A 290 -30.78 -32.43 -19.59
C LEU A 290 -32.01 -33.26 -20.03
N SER A 291 -33.10 -33.21 -19.25
CA SER A 291 -34.34 -33.95 -19.51
C SER A 291 -34.07 -35.44 -19.76
N HIS A 292 -33.29 -36.06 -18.88
CA HIS A 292 -32.91 -37.47 -18.95
C HIS A 292 -33.33 -38.21 -17.68
N ASN A 293 -34.19 -39.22 -17.84
CA ASN A 293 -34.84 -39.88 -16.71
C ASN A 293 -34.05 -41.05 -16.11
N GLU A 294 -33.06 -41.57 -16.84
CA GLU A 294 -32.24 -42.67 -16.35
C GLU A 294 -31.13 -42.12 -15.45
N PRO A 295 -30.89 -42.74 -14.27
CA PRO A 295 -29.74 -42.41 -13.45
C PRO A 295 -28.45 -42.60 -14.25
N VAL A 296 -27.51 -41.68 -14.08
CA VAL A 296 -26.20 -41.77 -14.73
C VAL A 296 -25.16 -42.02 -13.65
N GLU A 297 -24.23 -42.93 -13.90
CA GLU A 297 -23.08 -43.07 -13.04
C GLU A 297 -22.18 -41.83 -13.20
N TRP A 298 -22.05 -41.06 -12.13
CA TRP A 298 -21.05 -40.00 -12.03
C TRP A 298 -20.37 -40.04 -10.66
N LYS A 299 -19.20 -39.45 -10.55
CA LYS A 299 -18.55 -39.27 -9.24
C LYS A 299 -18.94 -37.94 -8.64
N ALA A 300 -19.28 -37.95 -7.35
CA ALA A 300 -19.49 -36.73 -6.58
C ALA A 300 -18.23 -35.84 -6.68
N LEU A 301 -18.42 -34.60 -7.12
CA LEU A 301 -17.36 -33.63 -7.35
C LEU A 301 -17.23 -32.66 -6.16
N SER A 302 -18.27 -32.52 -5.34
CA SER A 302 -18.28 -31.59 -4.22
C SER A 302 -17.10 -31.76 -3.25
N GLY A 303 -16.60 -33.00 -3.06
CA GLY A 303 -15.45 -33.27 -2.19
C GLY A 303 -14.12 -32.69 -2.70
N SER A 304 -14.01 -32.42 -4.01
CA SER A 304 -12.81 -31.86 -4.64
C SER A 304 -12.79 -30.33 -4.66
N VAL A 305 -13.89 -29.70 -4.27
CA VAL A 305 -14.03 -28.25 -4.29
C VAL A 305 -13.35 -27.66 -3.04
N PRO A 306 -12.47 -26.64 -3.18
CA PRO A 306 -11.94 -25.91 -2.03
C PRO A 306 -13.03 -25.19 -1.24
N GLU A 307 -12.84 -24.98 0.06
CA GLU A 307 -13.68 -24.05 0.83
C GLU A 307 -13.50 -22.62 0.31
N GLN A 308 -14.52 -21.76 0.46
CA GLN A 308 -14.48 -20.34 0.04
C GLN A 308 -14.28 -20.11 -1.46
N LEU A 309 -14.39 -21.13 -2.32
CA LEU A 309 -14.09 -21.02 -3.75
C LEU A 309 -14.91 -19.88 -4.39
N LEU A 310 -16.21 -19.81 -4.11
CA LEU A 310 -17.04 -18.78 -4.74
C LEU A 310 -16.67 -17.40 -4.22
N ARG A 311 -16.42 -17.26 -2.92
CA ARG A 311 -15.97 -16.02 -2.30
C ARG A 311 -14.64 -15.53 -2.87
N GLU A 312 -13.68 -16.41 -3.12
CA GLU A 312 -12.40 -16.04 -3.72
C GLU A 312 -12.53 -15.74 -5.22
N SER A 313 -13.54 -16.30 -5.88
CA SER A 313 -13.71 -16.21 -7.33
C SER A 313 -14.61 -15.05 -7.77
N PHE A 314 -15.65 -14.70 -7.03
CA PHE A 314 -16.63 -13.69 -7.41
C PHE A 314 -16.44 -12.41 -6.58
N ALA A 315 -16.75 -11.27 -7.19
CA ALA A 315 -16.81 -10.03 -6.43
C ALA A 315 -17.96 -10.11 -5.41
N TYR A 316 -17.70 -9.68 -4.18
CA TYR A 316 -18.68 -9.55 -3.12
C TYR A 316 -18.32 -8.35 -2.27
N TRP A 317 -19.33 -7.72 -1.67
CA TRP A 317 -19.15 -6.57 -0.81
C TRP A 317 -19.74 -6.84 0.58
N GLY A 318 -19.35 -6.01 1.53
CA GLY A 318 -19.85 -6.03 2.90
C GLY A 318 -19.16 -7.05 3.81
N PHE A 319 -19.12 -8.33 3.43
CA PHE A 319 -18.52 -9.37 4.27
C PHE A 319 -17.01 -9.38 4.13
N ARG A 320 -16.29 -9.41 5.26
CA ARG A 320 -14.83 -9.52 5.27
C ARG A 320 -14.43 -10.77 6.03
N THR A 321 -13.70 -11.66 5.35
CA THR A 321 -13.11 -12.82 6.02
C THR A 321 -11.97 -12.34 6.93
N PRO A 322 -11.66 -13.08 8.02
CA PRO A 322 -10.49 -12.79 8.84
C PRO A 322 -9.20 -12.68 8.02
N GLN A 323 -9.08 -13.47 6.95
CA GLN A 323 -7.94 -13.45 6.04
C GLN A 323 -7.85 -12.12 5.29
N ILE A 324 -8.97 -11.57 4.81
CA ILE A 324 -9.00 -10.25 4.15
C ILE A 324 -8.71 -9.14 5.16
N GLU A 325 -9.37 -9.15 6.31
CA GLU A 325 -9.12 -8.17 7.39
C GLU A 325 -7.63 -8.16 7.77
N LEU A 326 -7.02 -9.34 7.89
CA LEU A 326 -5.59 -9.48 8.18
C LEU A 326 -4.72 -9.00 7.01
N SER A 327 -5.03 -9.39 5.78
CA SER A 327 -4.26 -9.01 4.59
C SER A 327 -4.24 -7.49 4.39
N GLU A 328 -5.38 -6.83 4.56
CA GLU A 328 -5.50 -5.37 4.50
C GLU A 328 -4.75 -4.70 5.65
N HIS A 329 -4.86 -5.24 6.88
CA HIS A 329 -4.13 -4.73 8.03
C HIS A 329 -2.61 -4.82 7.83
N VAL A 330 -2.13 -5.96 7.33
CA VAL A 330 -0.72 -6.18 6.98
C VAL A 330 -0.29 -5.23 5.86
N SER A 331 -1.07 -5.11 4.79
CA SER A 331 -0.79 -4.20 3.67
C SER A 331 -0.68 -2.75 4.14
N THR A 332 -1.66 -2.28 4.93
CA THR A 332 -1.66 -0.92 5.51
C THR A 332 -0.46 -0.69 6.41
N THR A 333 -0.11 -1.68 7.24
CA THR A 333 1.06 -1.62 8.13
C THR A 333 2.35 -1.52 7.32
N ILE A 334 2.50 -2.33 6.27
CA ILE A 334 3.65 -2.30 5.37
C ILE A 334 3.75 -0.94 4.68
N THR A 335 2.66 -0.42 4.11
CA THR A 335 2.65 0.91 3.46
C THR A 335 3.03 2.02 4.45
N THR A 336 2.52 1.97 5.67
CA THR A 336 2.86 2.93 6.72
C THR A 336 4.33 2.86 7.10
N LEU A 337 4.88 1.65 7.26
CA LEU A 337 6.30 1.45 7.55
C LEU A 337 7.18 1.93 6.40
N LEU A 338 6.81 1.68 5.15
CA LEU A 338 7.53 2.17 3.98
C LEU A 338 7.57 3.71 3.95
N GLN A 339 6.44 4.37 4.18
CA GLN A 339 6.38 5.84 4.26
C GLN A 339 7.25 6.39 5.40
N GLN A 340 7.28 5.72 6.56
CA GLN A 340 8.13 6.12 7.68
C GLN A 340 9.62 5.95 7.35
N VAL A 341 10.00 4.85 6.68
CA VAL A 341 11.37 4.61 6.23
C VAL A 341 11.78 5.68 5.20
N GLU A 342 10.96 5.95 4.19
CA GLU A 342 11.21 7.00 3.20
C GLU A 342 11.40 8.37 3.84
N ALA A 343 10.51 8.75 4.77
CA ALA A 343 10.63 10.01 5.49
C ALA A 343 11.90 10.06 6.36
N SER A 344 12.32 8.94 6.95
CA SER A 344 13.57 8.86 7.71
C SER A 344 14.79 9.01 6.82
N THR A 345 14.79 8.35 5.64
CA THR A 345 15.86 8.42 4.65
C THR A 345 16.01 9.85 4.12
N GLN A 346 14.91 10.50 3.72
CA GLN A 346 14.92 11.89 3.26
C GLN A 346 15.45 12.85 4.32
N ARG A 347 15.10 12.65 5.61
CA ARG A 347 15.65 13.44 6.71
C ARG A 347 17.15 13.22 6.88
N THR A 348 17.62 11.98 6.76
CA THR A 348 19.06 11.70 6.83
C THR A 348 19.83 12.28 5.65
N GLU A 349 19.29 12.20 4.44
CA GLU A 349 19.88 12.78 3.24
C GLU A 349 19.93 14.31 3.34
N SER A 350 18.85 14.94 3.78
CA SER A 350 18.81 16.40 4.00
C SER A 350 19.85 16.83 5.04
N ARG A 351 19.94 16.10 6.16
CA ARG A 351 20.94 16.38 7.20
C ARG A 351 22.37 16.15 6.73
N LEU A 352 22.61 15.14 5.88
CA LEU A 352 23.91 14.90 5.26
C LEU A 352 24.26 16.02 4.29
N SER A 353 23.31 16.45 3.45
CA SER A 353 23.46 17.56 2.52
C SER A 353 23.80 18.86 3.24
N GLU A 354 23.06 19.22 4.30
CA GLU A 354 23.35 20.38 5.14
C GLU A 354 24.76 20.31 5.74
N ARG A 355 25.15 19.15 6.29
CA ARG A 355 26.49 18.95 6.85
C ARG A 355 27.59 19.06 5.78
N THR A 356 27.34 18.59 4.56
CA THR A 356 28.29 18.75 3.46
C THR A 356 28.46 20.22 3.08
N THR A 357 27.37 20.97 2.93
CA THR A 357 27.43 22.42 2.65
C THR A 357 28.10 23.21 3.77
N GLU A 358 27.82 22.86 5.04
CA GLU A 358 28.48 23.50 6.19
C GLU A 358 29.98 23.14 6.26
N ALA A 359 30.37 21.93 5.87
CA ALA A 359 31.78 21.53 5.78
C ALA A 359 32.50 22.25 4.63
N GLU A 360 31.87 22.35 3.46
CA GLU A 360 32.40 23.08 2.30
C GLU A 360 32.60 24.57 2.59
N SER A 361 31.61 25.23 3.18
CA SER A 361 31.71 26.64 3.59
C SER A 361 32.81 26.87 4.65
N ARG A 362 32.95 25.95 5.62
CA ARG A 362 34.05 25.99 6.59
C ARG A 362 35.41 25.79 5.93
N ALA A 363 35.53 24.88 4.97
CA ALA A 363 36.74 24.66 4.20
C ALA A 363 37.11 25.92 3.40
N ALA A 364 36.15 26.50 2.66
CA ALA A 364 36.35 27.74 1.90
C ALA A 364 36.78 28.91 2.81
N ALA A 365 36.16 29.06 3.99
CA ALA A 365 36.54 30.09 4.96
C ALA A 365 37.93 29.84 5.59
N ALA A 366 38.35 28.58 5.72
CA ALA A 366 39.70 28.24 6.17
C ALA A 366 40.73 28.54 5.07
N GLU A 367 40.45 28.19 3.82
CA GLU A 367 41.29 28.50 2.65
C GLU A 367 41.45 30.02 2.46
N ALA A 368 40.38 30.79 2.60
CA ALA A 368 40.42 32.24 2.58
C ALA A 368 41.33 32.79 3.70
N ARG A 369 41.17 32.29 4.94
CA ARG A 369 42.03 32.67 6.08
C ARG A 369 43.49 32.31 5.86
N VAL A 370 43.79 31.14 5.30
CA VAL A 370 45.16 30.75 4.94
C VAL A 370 45.72 31.70 3.90
N THR A 371 44.94 32.03 2.86
CA THR A 371 45.33 32.96 1.81
C THR A 371 45.61 34.36 2.38
N ASP A 372 44.75 34.88 3.25
CA ASP A 372 44.94 36.16 3.94
C ASP A 372 46.18 36.15 4.84
N LEU A 373 46.39 35.07 5.60
CA LEU A 373 47.60 34.90 6.41
C LEU A 373 48.86 34.92 5.54
N LEU A 374 48.88 34.19 4.42
CA LEU A 374 49.99 34.14 3.49
C LEU A 374 50.27 35.50 2.84
N ASN A 375 49.22 36.28 2.57
CA ASN A 375 49.31 37.63 1.97
C ASN A 375 49.60 38.74 2.98
N SER A 376 49.48 38.49 4.29
CA SER A 376 49.75 39.48 5.33
C SER A 376 51.20 39.99 5.31
N ALA A 377 51.40 41.28 5.61
CA ALA A 377 52.73 41.91 5.64
C ALA A 377 53.69 41.20 6.60
N SER A 378 53.20 40.78 7.77
CA SER A 378 53.94 39.98 8.75
C SER A 378 54.41 38.63 8.20
N TRP A 379 53.59 37.93 7.41
CA TRP A 379 53.98 36.65 6.81
C TRP A 379 54.97 36.85 5.67
N ARG A 380 54.74 37.84 4.80
CA ARG A 380 55.65 38.15 3.68
C ARG A 380 57.03 38.62 4.15
N ILE A 381 57.10 39.37 5.26
CA ILE A 381 58.36 39.84 5.86
C ILE A 381 59.10 38.69 6.57
N THR A 382 58.38 37.77 7.21
CA THR A 382 59.00 36.65 7.97
C THR A 382 59.16 35.35 7.17
N ALA A 383 58.52 35.22 6.00
CA ALA A 383 58.64 34.07 5.10
C ALA A 383 60.10 33.76 4.70
N PRO A 384 60.95 34.74 4.33
CA PRO A 384 62.36 34.48 4.04
C PRO A 384 63.13 33.96 5.25
N LEU A 385 62.83 34.44 6.45
CA LEU A 385 63.45 34.00 7.70
C LEU A 385 63.02 32.58 8.09
N ARG A 386 61.77 32.19 7.80
CA ARG A 386 61.24 30.85 8.07
C ARG A 386 61.70 29.83 7.04
N TRP A 387 61.80 30.21 5.76
CA TRP A 387 62.49 29.42 4.74
C TRP A 387 63.97 29.25 5.08
N GLY A 388 64.63 30.31 5.57
CA GLY A 388 66.00 30.23 6.07
C GLY A 388 66.14 29.27 7.24
N LYS A 389 65.19 29.25 8.19
CA LYS A 389 65.17 28.32 9.33
C LYS A 389 64.88 26.88 8.90
N SER A 390 63.95 26.64 7.96
CA SER A 390 63.63 25.30 7.46
C SER A 390 64.76 24.73 6.59
N LEU A 391 65.42 25.57 5.78
CA LEU A 391 66.66 25.23 5.07
C LEU A 391 67.82 24.97 6.04
N LEU A 392 67.96 25.75 7.11
CA LEU A 392 68.96 25.50 8.16
C LEU A 392 68.71 24.18 8.91
N VAL A 393 67.46 23.83 9.19
CA VAL A 393 67.10 22.55 9.81
C VAL A 393 67.37 21.39 8.84
N ARG A 394 67.02 21.51 7.56
CA ARG A 394 67.36 20.51 6.53
C ARG A 394 68.86 20.44 6.19
N ALA A 395 69.60 21.53 6.35
CA ALA A 395 71.06 21.56 6.17
C ALA A 395 71.81 21.02 7.40
N SER A 396 71.22 21.14 8.59
CA SER A 396 71.78 20.56 9.82
C SER A 396 71.73 19.02 9.86
N SER A 397 70.91 18.41 9.00
CA SER A 397 70.83 16.96 8.77
C SER A 397 71.75 16.44 7.64
N LEU A 398 72.64 17.26 7.07
CA LEU A 398 73.61 16.83 6.05
C LEU A 398 74.91 16.27 6.67
N PRO A 399 75.55 15.26 6.05
CA PRO A 399 76.82 14.67 6.52
C PRO A 399 77.99 15.69 6.57
N ASP A 400 78.90 15.53 7.54
CA ASP A 400 79.94 16.53 7.87
C ASP A 400 80.91 16.88 6.73
N ALA A 401 81.09 15.99 5.75
CA ALA A 401 81.90 16.25 4.56
C ALA A 401 81.36 17.40 3.68
N ALA A 402 80.04 17.63 3.66
CA ALA A 402 79.43 18.73 2.93
C ALA A 402 79.58 20.09 3.65
N LYS A 403 79.62 20.08 4.99
CA LYS A 403 79.75 21.29 5.82
C LYS A 403 81.11 21.98 5.66
N HIS A 404 82.17 21.22 5.36
CA HIS A 404 83.52 21.78 5.13
C HIS A 404 83.65 22.45 3.76
N ARG A 405 83.03 21.91 2.71
CA ARG A 405 83.07 22.49 1.35
C ARG A 405 82.25 23.79 1.23
N ALA A 406 81.15 23.93 1.99
CA ALA A 406 80.35 25.15 2.01
C ALA A 406 81.00 26.36 2.70
N LYS A 407 82.02 26.16 3.56
CA LYS A 407 82.71 27.25 4.28
C LYS A 407 83.75 28.01 3.44
N MET A 408 84.28 27.38 2.38
CA MET A 408 85.32 27.97 1.52
C MET A 408 84.87 29.20 0.72
N PRO A 409 83.70 29.22 0.05
CA PRO A 409 83.25 30.42 -0.67
C PRO A 409 82.87 31.58 0.27
N ILE A 410 82.46 31.29 1.50
CA ILE A 410 82.13 32.32 2.51
C ILE A 410 83.40 33.04 2.98
N ARG A 411 84.52 32.31 3.14
CA ARG A 411 85.82 32.92 3.48
C ARG A 411 86.37 33.77 2.33
N SER A 412 86.29 33.31 1.08
CA SER A 412 86.76 34.10 -0.07
C SER A 412 85.92 35.36 -0.27
N LEU A 413 84.60 35.29 -0.08
CA LEU A 413 83.71 36.44 -0.14
C LEU A 413 83.98 37.43 1.01
N ALA A 414 84.24 36.94 2.22
CA ALA A 414 84.58 37.79 3.37
C ALA A 414 85.92 38.53 3.18
N LEU A 415 86.93 37.87 2.60
CA LEU A 415 88.22 38.50 2.27
C LEU A 415 88.07 39.52 1.12
N TYR A 416 87.25 39.22 0.12
CA TYR A 416 86.95 40.13 -0.99
C TYR A 416 86.23 41.41 -0.51
N VAL A 417 85.27 41.28 0.40
CA VAL A 417 84.58 42.43 1.03
C VAL A 417 85.50 43.20 1.98
N GLY A 418 86.42 42.52 2.68
CA GLY A 418 87.40 43.14 3.58
C GLY A 418 88.38 44.08 2.89
N GLY A 419 88.72 43.84 1.63
CA GLY A 419 89.65 44.65 0.82
C GLY A 419 89.04 45.91 0.18
N ARG A 420 87.73 46.15 0.31
CA ARG A 420 87.04 47.31 -0.29
C ARG A 420 86.28 48.14 0.77
N PRO A 421 86.75 49.35 1.14
CA PRO A 421 86.21 50.11 2.27
C PRO A 421 84.71 50.45 2.15
N ALA A 422 84.23 50.81 0.96
CA ALA A 422 82.82 51.15 0.73
C ALA A 422 81.88 49.94 0.91
N LEU A 423 82.28 48.79 0.38
CA LEU A 423 81.54 47.52 0.53
C LEU A 423 81.58 47.01 1.96
N ARG A 424 82.71 47.13 2.65
CA ARG A 424 82.82 46.81 4.08
C ARG A 424 81.90 47.66 4.93
N LYS A 425 81.80 48.97 4.66
CA LYS A 425 80.94 49.90 5.40
C LYS A 425 79.45 49.60 5.16
N ALA A 426 79.05 49.30 3.92
CA ALA A 426 77.70 48.88 3.58
C ALA A 426 77.34 47.50 4.19
N ALA A 427 78.25 46.53 4.11
CA ALA A 427 78.05 45.21 4.68
C ALA A 427 77.94 45.26 6.21
N LEU A 428 78.80 46.04 6.89
CA LEU A 428 78.73 46.23 8.34
C LEU A 428 77.47 46.99 8.76
N ALA A 429 77.02 48.00 8.02
CA ALA A 429 75.78 48.71 8.32
C ALA A 429 74.54 47.78 8.27
N VAL A 430 74.54 46.79 7.36
CA VAL A 430 73.49 45.76 7.30
C VAL A 430 73.68 44.72 8.40
N LEU A 431 74.91 44.29 8.69
CA LEU A 431 75.22 43.30 9.73
C LEU A 431 75.02 43.83 11.16
N ASP A 432 75.17 45.14 11.38
CA ASP A 432 74.94 45.80 12.69
C ASP A 432 73.46 45.81 13.07
N ARG A 433 72.54 45.71 12.10
CA ARG A 433 71.11 45.46 12.36
C ARG A 433 70.81 44.04 12.84
N PHE A 434 71.74 43.09 12.67
CA PHE A 434 71.57 41.68 13.01
C PHE A 434 72.78 41.13 13.80
N PRO A 435 72.93 41.52 15.08
CA PRO A 435 74.12 41.21 15.88
C PRO A 435 74.44 39.71 15.97
N GLY A 436 73.44 38.84 16.06
CA GLY A 436 73.66 37.39 16.08
C GLY A 436 74.27 36.81 14.80
N LEU A 437 73.96 37.40 13.63
CA LEU A 437 74.55 37.00 12.35
C LEU A 437 75.99 37.51 12.23
N LYS A 438 76.27 38.72 12.73
CA LYS A 438 77.61 39.31 12.82
C LYS A 438 78.57 38.46 13.64
N TYR A 439 78.17 38.01 14.83
CA TYR A 439 78.99 37.13 15.68
C TYR A 439 79.25 35.76 15.02
N ARG A 440 78.27 35.19 14.32
CA ARG A 440 78.42 33.91 13.61
C ARG A 440 79.36 34.00 12.40
N LEU A 441 79.26 35.06 11.60
CA LEU A 441 80.17 35.33 10.49
C LEU A 441 81.59 35.60 11.00
N MET A 442 81.75 36.36 12.09
CA MET A 442 83.04 36.54 12.74
C MET A 442 83.62 35.22 13.24
N GLY A 443 82.80 34.31 13.80
CA GLY A 443 83.25 32.97 14.20
C GLY A 443 83.70 32.07 13.02
N ILE A 444 83.15 32.27 11.82
CA ILE A 444 83.52 31.56 10.58
C ILE A 444 84.80 32.15 9.95
N VAL A 445 84.97 33.47 10.03
CA VAL A 445 86.11 34.21 9.47
C VAL A 445 87.35 34.12 10.39
N TYR A 446 87.17 34.30 11.71
CA TYR A 446 88.25 34.38 12.70
C TYR A 446 88.46 33.11 13.53
N GLY A 447 87.61 32.08 13.38
CA GLY A 447 87.78 30.80 14.07
C GLY A 447 87.23 30.82 15.51
N SER A 448 86.00 30.33 15.65
CA SER A 448 85.34 29.73 16.83
C SER A 448 85.86 30.03 18.26
N LEU A 449 85.11 30.86 18.99
CA LEU A 449 84.89 30.68 20.44
C LEU A 449 83.48 30.11 20.65
N ALA A 450 83.40 28.99 21.35
CA ALA A 450 82.24 28.13 21.50
C ALA A 450 81.12 28.74 22.37
N THR A 451 79.87 28.39 22.08
CA THR A 451 78.73 28.55 23.01
C THR A 451 78.02 27.21 23.23
N PRO A 452 77.43 26.98 24.43
CA PRO A 452 77.12 25.65 24.96
C PRO A 452 75.77 25.10 24.49
N GLY A 453 75.70 23.77 24.38
CA GLY A 453 74.51 23.02 23.96
C GLY A 453 73.40 22.97 25.01
N VAL A 454 72.16 22.96 24.54
CA VAL A 454 70.96 22.71 25.35
C VAL A 454 70.53 21.25 25.18
N HIS A 455 70.32 20.59 26.32
CA HIS A 455 69.88 19.21 26.51
C HIS A 455 68.57 18.89 25.78
N ARG A 456 68.53 17.71 25.13
CA ARG A 456 67.30 17.01 24.74
C ARG A 456 66.94 16.00 25.84
N GLU A 457 65.79 16.16 26.45
CA GLU A 457 65.21 15.19 27.39
C GLU A 457 64.75 13.93 26.64
N LYS A 458 65.07 12.75 27.19
CA LYS A 458 64.70 11.44 26.66
C LYS A 458 63.30 11.06 27.12
N VAL A 459 62.43 10.70 26.17
CA VAL A 459 61.07 10.18 26.43
C VAL A 459 61.16 8.68 26.77
N PRO A 460 60.46 8.18 27.80
CA PRO A 460 60.38 6.75 28.12
C PRO A 460 59.69 5.92 27.04
N THR A 461 60.17 4.69 26.82
CA THR A 461 59.83 3.79 25.71
C THR A 461 58.37 3.31 25.69
N ASP A 462 57.66 3.36 26.82
CA ASP A 462 56.32 2.75 26.97
C ASP A 462 55.15 3.64 26.51
N LEU A 463 55.44 4.80 25.90
CA LEU A 463 54.42 5.75 25.39
C LEU A 463 54.66 6.15 23.92
N ALA A 464 55.46 5.37 23.18
CA ALA A 464 55.88 5.68 21.82
C ALA A 464 54.75 5.56 20.78
N ASP A 465 53.80 4.63 20.99
CA ASP A 465 52.76 4.30 20.00
C ASP A 465 51.50 5.18 20.11
N LEU A 466 51.46 6.11 21.07
CA LEU A 466 50.33 7.00 21.28
C LEU A 466 50.52 8.35 20.56
N SER A 467 49.44 8.82 19.92
CA SER A 467 49.42 10.14 19.29
C SER A 467 49.66 11.26 20.33
N PRO A 468 50.21 12.42 19.93
CA PRO A 468 50.52 13.51 20.86
C PRO A 468 49.30 13.99 21.67
N HIS A 469 48.09 13.87 21.11
CA HIS A 469 46.84 14.22 21.78
C HIS A 469 46.46 13.18 22.84
N ALA A 470 46.60 11.88 22.52
CA ALA A 470 46.34 10.79 23.46
C ALA A 470 47.31 10.83 24.67
N ARG A 471 48.56 11.24 24.46
CA ARG A 471 49.54 11.45 25.56
C ARG A 471 49.13 12.56 26.52
N ARG A 472 48.50 13.63 26.01
CA ARG A 472 48.02 14.74 26.82
C ARG A 472 46.81 14.32 27.67
N ILE A 473 45.85 13.62 27.06
CA ILE A 473 44.68 13.06 27.75
C ILE A 473 45.09 12.05 28.83
N HIS A 474 46.07 11.18 28.55
CA HIS A 474 46.57 10.23 29.53
C HIS A 474 47.27 10.93 30.72
N GLY A 475 48.05 11.99 30.46
CA GLY A 475 48.65 12.82 31.50
C GLY A 475 47.60 13.51 32.38
N ASP A 476 46.56 14.07 31.76
CA ASP A 476 45.47 14.77 32.46
C ASP A 476 44.62 13.79 33.29
N LEU A 477 44.33 12.58 32.77
CA LEU A 477 43.63 11.52 33.50
C LEU A 477 44.42 11.03 34.72
N LYS A 478 45.73 10.81 34.55
CA LYS A 478 46.59 10.36 35.66
C LYS A 478 46.66 11.40 36.77
N ALA A 479 46.82 12.68 36.41
CA ALA A 479 46.81 13.78 37.36
C ALA A 479 45.44 13.96 38.07
N ALA A 480 44.33 13.69 37.38
CA ALA A 480 42.99 13.73 37.97
C ALA A 480 42.75 12.58 38.95
N VAL A 481 43.25 11.37 38.66
CA VAL A 481 43.15 10.20 39.56
C VAL A 481 43.99 10.41 40.83
N GLU A 482 45.22 10.92 40.70
CA GLU A 482 46.07 11.22 41.86
C GLU A 482 45.49 12.33 42.75
N ARG A 483 44.80 13.32 42.18
CA ARG A 483 44.07 14.35 42.96
C ARG A 483 42.86 13.78 43.70
N ARG A 484 42.16 12.80 43.12
CA ARG A 484 41.00 12.16 43.75
C ARG A 484 41.41 11.21 44.89
N GLN A 485 42.58 10.57 44.79
CA GLN A 485 43.13 9.72 45.84
C GLN A 485 43.75 10.50 47.01
N LYS A 486 44.12 11.78 46.81
CA LYS A 486 44.66 12.67 47.86
C LYS A 486 43.63 13.59 48.51
N GLY A 487 42.36 13.54 48.09
CA GLY A 487 41.28 14.42 48.57
C GLY A 487 40.05 13.67 49.07
N GLY A 488 40.19 12.40 49.42
CA GLY A 488 39.15 11.56 50.04
C GLY A 488 39.62 11.04 51.40
N ASP A 489 39.73 11.97 52.36
CA ASP A 489 39.61 11.77 53.80
C ASP A 489 38.83 12.98 54.36
#